data_AF-A0A0C2FTF3-F1
#
_entry.id   AF-A0A0C2FTF3-F1
#
_cell.length_a   1.000
_cell.length_b   1.000
_cell.length_c   1.000
_cell.angle_alpha   90.00
_cell.angle_beta   90.00
_cell.angle_gamma   90.00
#
_symmetry.space_group_name_H-M   'P 1'
#
loop_
_entity.id
_entity.type
_entity.pdbx_description
1 polymer ?
#
loop_
_entity_poly.entity_id
_entity_poly.type
_entity_poly.pdbx_seq_one_letter_code
_entity_poly.pdbx_strand_id
1 'polypeptide(L)'
;MSVETWRNGNAQDVGSQCSKNKVHDVGITMLSETLYCYYIKVYDVEEVNLLGKPFPSSKDHSKWGVSMNVDKPAVCIGDVNRQVSQFNRGGGAVCIEDKKLWQAFHGSVAKYEKCGKT
;
A
#
# COMPACT_ATOMS: atom_id res chain seq x y z
N MET A 1 4.09 3.92 0.47
CA MET A 1 3.02 3.28 1.25
C MET A 1 3.28 1.79 1.25
N SER A 2 3.14 1.10 2.37
CA SER A 2 3.06 -0.36 2.37
C SER A 2 1.60 -0.76 2.24
N VAL A 3 1.31 -1.68 1.34
CA VAL A 3 -0.06 -2.07 0.98
C VAL A 3 -0.24 -3.55 1.18
N GLU A 4 -1.32 -3.90 1.86
CA GLU A 4 -1.84 -5.24 1.96
C GLU A 4 -3.12 -5.28 1.15
N THR A 5 -3.10 -6.06 0.08
CA THR A 5 -4.26 -6.22 -0.77
C THR A 5 -4.32 -7.66 -1.18
N TRP A 6 -5.21 -8.41 -0.52
CA TRP A 6 -5.44 -9.84 -0.73
C TRP A 6 -4.88 -10.41 -2.04
N ARG A 7 -3.87 -11.28 -1.92
CA ARG A 7 -3.11 -11.83 -3.06
C ARG A 7 -3.37 -13.30 -3.34
N ASN A 8 -4.38 -13.92 -2.73
CA ASN A 8 -4.67 -15.33 -2.96
C ASN A 8 -5.52 -15.49 -4.24
N GLY A 9 -4.89 -15.96 -5.32
CA GLY A 9 -5.60 -16.27 -6.55
C GLY A 9 -4.66 -16.47 -7.74
N ASN A 10 -5.23 -16.89 -8.87
CA ASN A 10 -4.49 -17.08 -10.13
C ASN A 10 -4.21 -15.77 -10.86
N ALA A 11 -4.68 -14.64 -10.33
CA ALA A 11 -4.49 -13.33 -10.96
C ALA A 11 -3.05 -12.86 -10.75
N GLN A 12 -2.48 -12.26 -11.80
CA GLN A 12 -1.14 -11.70 -11.73
C GLN A 12 -1.06 -10.59 -10.66
N ASP A 13 -0.10 -10.76 -9.75
CA ASP A 13 0.26 -9.76 -8.76
C ASP A 13 1.06 -8.63 -9.40
N VAL A 14 0.83 -7.41 -8.93
CA VAL A 14 1.48 -6.20 -9.44
C VAL A 14 2.86 -6.03 -8.80
N GLY A 15 3.04 -6.52 -7.58
CA GLY A 15 4.28 -6.43 -6.81
C GLY A 15 4.60 -5.01 -6.33
N SER A 16 5.72 -4.88 -5.61
CA SER A 16 6.23 -3.57 -5.17
C SER A 16 6.60 -2.66 -6.35
N GLN A 17 6.16 -1.41 -6.30
CA GLN A 17 6.44 -0.39 -7.31
C GLN A 17 7.51 0.57 -6.79
N CYS A 18 8.70 0.45 -7.37
CA CYS A 18 9.93 1.01 -6.81
C CYS A 18 10.68 1.97 -7.74
N SER A 19 10.32 2.04 -9.02
CA SER A 19 11.08 2.73 -10.06
C SER A 19 10.30 3.86 -10.71
N LYS A 20 10.99 4.96 -11.04
CA LYS A 20 10.44 6.09 -11.82
C LYS A 20 9.90 5.67 -13.20
N ASN A 21 10.40 4.56 -13.74
CA ASN A 21 10.04 4.08 -15.07
C ASN A 21 8.86 3.08 -15.07
N LYS A 22 8.34 2.69 -13.90
CA LYS A 22 7.10 1.92 -13.78
C LYS A 22 5.98 2.88 -13.36
N VAL A 23 5.36 3.51 -14.34
CA VAL A 23 4.44 4.66 -14.19
C VAL A 23 3.05 4.25 -13.67
N HIS A 24 2.96 3.25 -12.80
CA HIS A 24 1.66 2.78 -12.32
C HIS A 24 1.20 3.55 -11.08
N ASP A 25 2.14 4.04 -10.25
CA ASP A 25 1.81 4.72 -9.00
C ASP A 25 2.39 6.15 -8.99
N VAL A 26 1.54 7.12 -9.34
CA VAL A 26 1.86 8.55 -9.34
C VAL A 26 1.10 9.24 -8.21
N GLY A 27 1.83 9.95 -7.35
CA GLY A 27 1.25 10.87 -6.38
C GLY A 27 1.09 12.26 -7.00
N ILE A 28 0.02 12.94 -6.63
CA ILE A 28 -0.26 14.32 -7.07
C ILE A 28 -0.36 15.19 -5.81
N THR A 29 0.28 16.35 -5.83
CA THR A 29 0.14 17.35 -4.77
C THR A 29 0.01 18.74 -5.36
N MET A 30 -0.74 19.62 -4.69
CA MET A 30 -0.90 21.01 -5.08
C MET A 30 0.00 21.88 -4.21
N LEU A 31 0.87 22.66 -4.83
CA LEU A 31 1.70 23.66 -4.16
C LEU A 31 1.49 25.00 -4.85
N SER A 32 0.97 25.99 -4.11
CA SER A 32 0.75 27.36 -4.61
C SER A 32 0.17 27.38 -6.04
N GLU A 33 -0.98 26.74 -6.22
CA GLU A 33 -1.72 26.63 -7.49
C GLU A 33 -1.05 25.81 -8.61
N THR A 34 0.13 25.24 -8.36
CA THR A 34 0.83 24.36 -9.31
C THR A 34 0.64 22.89 -8.94
N LEU A 35 0.29 22.07 -9.94
CA LEU A 35 0.18 20.62 -9.81
C LEU A 35 1.56 19.96 -9.89
N TYR A 36 1.97 19.26 -8.84
CA TYR A 36 3.20 18.48 -8.81
C TYR A 36 2.90 16.99 -8.82
N CYS A 37 3.37 16.31 -9.87
CA CYS A 37 3.39 14.85 -9.94
C CYS A 37 4.73 14.35 -9.38
N TYR A 38 4.67 13.35 -8.51
CA TYR A 38 5.86 12.69 -8.00
C TYR A 38 5.66 11.18 -7.95
N TYR A 39 6.76 10.45 -8.08
CA TYR A 39 6.75 9.00 -7.98
C TYR A 39 6.63 8.58 -6.52
N ILE A 40 5.65 7.71 -6.23
CA ILE A 40 5.51 7.09 -4.92
C ILE A 40 6.11 5.70 -4.96
N LYS A 41 6.80 5.33 -3.86
CA LYS A 41 7.18 3.94 -3.63
C LYS A 41 6.02 3.22 -2.97
N VAL A 42 5.61 2.11 -3.56
CA VAL A 42 4.59 1.21 -3.02
C VAL A 42 5.23 -0.12 -2.71
N TYR A 43 5.12 -0.56 -1.46
CA TYR A 43 5.72 -1.79 -0.96
C TYR A 43 4.63 -2.80 -0.67
N ASP A 44 4.84 -4.03 -1.11
CA ASP A 44 3.87 -5.09 -0.93
C ASP A 44 4.08 -5.78 0.42
N VAL A 45 3.09 -5.71 1.31
CA VAL A 45 3.13 -6.44 2.59
C VAL A 45 3.12 -7.94 2.30
N GLU A 46 4.07 -8.68 2.86
CA GLU A 46 4.20 -10.13 2.71
C GLU A 46 3.64 -10.87 3.93
N GLU A 47 3.86 -10.33 5.12
CA GLU A 47 3.43 -10.90 6.40
C GLU A 47 2.87 -9.81 7.32
N VAL A 48 1.79 -10.15 8.00
CA VAL A 48 1.05 -9.29 8.92
C VAL A 48 1.20 -9.88 10.32
N ASN A 49 1.44 -9.04 11.32
CA ASN A 49 1.50 -9.45 12.72
C ASN A 49 0.38 -8.77 13.50
N LEU A 50 -0.60 -9.57 13.91
CA LEU A 50 -1.65 -9.13 14.83
C LEU A 50 -1.42 -9.77 16.18
N LEU A 51 -1.24 -8.93 17.21
CA LEU A 51 -1.10 -9.37 18.61
C LEU A 51 0.00 -10.42 18.82
N GLY A 52 1.13 -10.29 18.11
CA GLY A 52 2.25 -11.22 18.21
C GLY A 52 2.09 -12.52 17.41
N LYS A 53 1.06 -12.63 16.56
CA LYS A 53 0.79 -13.79 15.73
C LYS A 53 0.98 -13.42 14.25
N PRO A 54 2.15 -13.72 13.66
CA PRO A 54 2.39 -13.47 12.25
C PRO A 54 1.57 -14.43 11.38
N PHE A 55 1.08 -13.93 10.25
CA PHE A 55 0.46 -14.74 9.19
C PHE A 55 0.74 -14.12 7.82
N PRO A 56 0.80 -14.95 6.76
CA PRO A 56 1.04 -14.45 5.41
C PRO A 56 -0.13 -13.60 4.92
N SER A 57 0.17 -12.50 4.24
CA SER A 57 -0.81 -11.59 3.62
C SER A 57 -1.77 -12.30 2.65
N SER A 58 -1.40 -13.45 2.09
CA SER A 58 -2.29 -14.28 1.26
C SER A 58 -3.45 -14.92 2.03
N LYS A 59 -3.45 -14.86 3.36
CA LYS A 59 -4.56 -15.32 4.22
C LYS A 59 -5.43 -14.17 4.73
N ASP A 60 -5.13 -12.93 4.34
CA ASP A 60 -5.94 -11.77 4.67
C ASP A 60 -6.71 -11.27 3.45
N HIS A 61 -8.00 -11.01 3.62
CA HIS A 61 -8.87 -10.44 2.59
C HIS A 61 -8.91 -8.92 2.64
N SER A 62 -8.32 -8.33 3.67
CA SER A 62 -8.27 -6.90 3.91
C SER A 62 -7.51 -6.20 2.79
N LYS A 63 -7.86 -4.93 2.61
CA LYS A 63 -7.32 -4.06 1.57
C LYS A 63 -7.02 -2.74 2.23
N TRP A 64 -5.76 -2.56 2.59
CA TRP A 64 -5.33 -1.39 3.30
C TRP A 64 -3.93 -0.97 2.89
N GLY A 65 -3.63 0.29 3.13
CA GLY A 65 -2.32 0.86 2.91
C GLY A 65 -1.93 1.74 4.09
N VAL A 66 -0.66 1.68 4.49
CA VAL A 66 -0.11 2.52 5.54
C VAL A 66 1.11 3.27 5.03
N SER A 67 1.23 4.54 5.39
CA SER A 67 2.42 5.32 5.07
C SER A 67 3.67 4.72 5.72
N MET A 68 4.80 4.75 5.00
CA MET A 68 6.10 4.39 5.57
C MET A 68 6.85 5.60 6.14
N ASN A 69 6.22 6.78 6.10
CA ASN A 69 6.76 8.01 6.65
C ASN A 69 5.92 8.42 7.86
N VAL A 70 6.57 8.50 9.03
CA VAL A 70 5.94 8.92 10.29
C VAL A 70 5.42 10.36 10.25
N ASP A 71 6.03 11.23 9.43
CA ASP A 71 5.60 12.63 9.28
C ASP A 71 4.31 12.77 8.48
N LYS A 72 3.89 11.69 7.79
CA LYS A 72 2.65 11.60 7.05
C LYS A 72 1.91 10.32 7.47
N PRO A 73 1.28 10.29 8.66
CA PRO A 73 0.73 9.08 9.27
C PRO A 73 -0.61 8.67 8.64
N ALA A 74 -0.63 8.50 7.32
CA ALA A 74 -1.81 8.13 6.57
C ALA A 74 -2.07 6.62 6.65
N VAL A 75 -3.34 6.27 6.87
CA VAL A 75 -3.90 4.92 6.74
C VAL A 75 -5.04 5.00 5.74
N CYS A 76 -5.04 4.09 4.77
CA CYS A 76 -6.09 3.96 3.76
C CYS A 76 -6.73 2.57 3.83
N ILE A 77 -8.05 2.50 3.76
CA ILE A 77 -8.82 1.24 3.64
C ILE A 77 -9.62 1.32 2.35
N GLY A 78 -9.61 0.29 1.53
CA GLY A 78 -10.23 0.34 0.21
C GLY A 78 -10.93 -0.94 -0.24
N ASP A 79 -11.52 -0.85 -1.43
CA ASP A 79 -12.41 -1.89 -1.97
C ASP A 79 -11.70 -2.85 -2.92
N VAL A 80 -10.63 -2.36 -3.57
CA VAL A 80 -9.97 -3.02 -4.71
C VAL A 80 -8.62 -3.60 -4.30
N ASN A 81 -8.35 -4.84 -4.70
CA ASN A 81 -7.03 -5.44 -4.48
C ASN A 81 -6.03 -5.00 -5.57
N ARG A 82 -4.73 -5.21 -5.39
CA ARG A 82 -3.70 -4.90 -6.40
C ARG A 82 -3.39 -6.09 -7.31
N GLN A 83 -4.42 -6.75 -7.83
CA GLN A 83 -4.27 -7.75 -8.89
C GLN A 83 -4.57 -7.13 -10.25
N VAL A 84 -3.82 -7.52 -11.29
CA VAL A 84 -3.97 -6.97 -12.66
C VAL A 84 -5.40 -7.13 -13.19
N SER A 85 -6.07 -8.23 -12.85
CA SER A 85 -7.46 -8.48 -13.25
C SER A 85 -8.47 -7.48 -12.68
N GLN A 86 -8.12 -6.72 -11.64
CA GLN A 86 -9.00 -5.74 -11.00
C GLN A 86 -8.85 -4.32 -11.55
N PHE A 87 -7.86 -4.04 -12.41
CA PHE A 87 -7.61 -2.67 -12.88
C PHE A 87 -8.78 -2.03 -13.63
N ASN A 88 -9.65 -2.86 -14.22
CA ASN A 88 -10.85 -2.40 -14.93
C ASN A 88 -12.11 -2.47 -14.06
N ARG A 89 -11.96 -2.53 -12.72
CA ARG A 89 -13.08 -2.49 -11.77
C ARG A 89 -13.10 -1.14 -11.05
N GLY A 90 -14.28 -0.57 -10.94
CA GLY A 90 -14.49 0.60 -10.08
C GLY A 90 -14.29 0.24 -8.61
N GLY A 91 -13.89 1.24 -7.82
CA GLY A 91 -13.80 1.17 -6.37
C GLY A 91 -13.09 2.40 -5.80
N GLY A 92 -12.98 2.47 -4.48
CA GLY A 92 -12.35 3.58 -3.79
C GLY A 92 -11.49 3.15 -2.61
N ALA A 93 -10.93 4.16 -1.95
CA ALA A 93 -10.30 4.03 -0.65
C ALA A 93 -10.62 5.27 0.18
N VAL A 94 -10.84 5.05 1.48
CA VAL A 94 -10.93 6.12 2.47
C VAL A 94 -9.58 6.20 3.17
N CYS A 95 -9.00 7.40 3.20
CA CYS A 95 -7.73 7.65 3.86
C CYS A 95 -7.91 8.65 5.01
N ILE A 96 -7.20 8.42 6.11
CA ILE A 96 -7.15 9.30 7.27
C ILE A 96 -5.71 9.47 7.73
N GLU A 97 -5.34 10.70 8.11
CA GLU A 97 -4.09 10.98 8.82
C GLU A 97 -4.36 10.97 10.33
N ASP A 98 -4.02 9.86 10.98
CA ASP A 98 -4.12 9.71 12.43
C ASP A 98 -2.93 8.92 12.95
N LYS A 99 -2.16 9.53 13.86
CA LYS A 99 -0.90 8.93 14.34
C LYS A 99 -1.11 7.63 15.12
N LYS A 100 -2.20 7.50 15.89
CA LYS A 100 -2.46 6.30 16.70
C LYS A 100 -2.91 5.15 15.81
N LEU A 101 -3.81 5.43 14.86
CA LEU A 101 -4.24 4.45 13.87
C LEU A 101 -3.07 4.01 13.00
N TRP A 102 -2.26 4.96 12.53
CA TRP A 102 -1.04 4.67 11.79
C TRP A 102 -0.09 3.79 12.58
N GLN A 103 0.14 4.04 13.87
CA GLN A 103 0.98 3.18 14.71
C GLN A 103 0.46 1.75 14.77
N ALA A 104 -0.85 1.55 14.88
CA ALA A 104 -1.45 0.22 14.87
C ALA A 104 -1.22 -0.49 13.52
N PHE A 105 -1.56 0.15 12.41
CA PHE A 105 -1.42 -0.44 11.07
C PHE A 105 0.04 -0.64 10.65
N HIS A 106 0.89 0.35 10.90
CA HIS A 106 2.32 0.27 10.61
C HIS A 106 2.99 -0.80 11.48
N GLY A 107 2.60 -0.91 12.75
CA GLY A 107 3.07 -1.96 13.65
C GLY A 107 2.66 -3.37 13.24
N SER A 108 1.53 -3.50 12.52
CA SER A 108 1.07 -4.78 11.97
C SER A 108 1.87 -5.25 10.75
N VAL A 109 2.69 -4.40 10.12
CA VAL A 109 3.53 -4.82 8.99
C VAL A 109 4.73 -5.60 9.52
N ALA A 110 4.66 -6.94 9.49
CA ALA A 110 5.75 -7.81 9.96
C ALA A 110 6.87 -7.92 8.91
N LYS A 111 6.47 -8.08 7.64
CA LYS A 111 7.38 -8.17 6.50
C LYS A 111 6.73 -7.55 5.27
N TYR A 112 7.53 -6.86 4.47
CA TYR A 112 7.13 -6.35 3.17
C TYR A 112 8.27 -6.56 2.16
N GLU A 113 7.90 -6.72 0.90
CA GLU A 113 8.83 -6.80 -0.22
C GLU A 113 9.54 -5.44 -0.37
N LYS A 114 10.86 -5.43 -0.14
CA LYS A 114 11.65 -4.22 -0.28
C LYS A 114 12.00 -4.00 -1.75
N CYS A 115 12.05 -2.73 -2.15
CA CYS A 115 12.71 -2.36 -3.38
C CYS A 115 14.16 -2.85 -3.37
N GLY A 116 14.57 -3.62 -4.38
CA GLY A 116 15.98 -3.95 -4.59
C GLY A 116 16.84 -2.70 -4.70
N LYS A 117 18.12 -2.79 -4.32
CA LYS A 117 19.08 -1.74 -4.64
C LYS A 117 19.32 -1.82 -6.15
N THR A 118 18.74 -0.89 -6.90
CA THR A 118 19.22 -0.57 -8.26
C THR A 118 20.57 0.10 -8.19
#